data_AF-A0A7W3LQ31-F1
#
_entry.id   AF-A0A7W3LQ31-F1
#
_cell.length_a   1.000
_cell.length_b   1.000
_cell.length_c   1.000
_cell.angle_alpha   90.00
_cell.angle_beta   90.00
_cell.angle_gamma   90.00
#
_symmetry.space_group_name_H-M   'P 1'
#
loop_
_entity.id
_entity.type
_entity.pdbx_description
1 polymer ?
#
loop_
_entity_poly.entity_id
_entity_poly.type
_entity_poly.pdbx_seq_one_letter_code
_entity_poly.pdbx_strand_id
1 'polypeptide(L)'
;MLVPVDAASAVADVVPACATIVTACGFLVALRVLTRDVRHAGVRLRGEREEAERRLREQDARSRDRHGRDLLVDHLRRVGDLYAEYLAAEESLAAGRQALALHRLQVHLPVVPGRYCSLLKLRFDIGQSSESEREAARRFALHDRLPSPELVSPQWIYQEFSENLRELMGVDAPAPRRPARPSGGASLVGMLRRLGRPRISDSM
;
A
#
# COMPACT_ATOMS: atom_id res chain seq x y z
N MET A 1 94.19 -18.25 6.22
CA MET A 1 92.98 -19.11 6.17
C MET A 1 91.86 -18.29 5.56
N LEU A 2 91.58 -18.49 4.28
CA LEU A 2 90.39 -17.94 3.62
C LEU A 2 89.27 -18.96 3.86
N VAL A 3 88.27 -18.60 4.66
CA VAL A 3 87.04 -19.38 4.79
C VAL A 3 86.17 -19.01 3.59
N PRO A 4 85.89 -19.93 2.65
CA PRO A 4 84.94 -19.63 1.60
C PRO A 4 83.55 -19.57 2.24
N VAL A 5 83.00 -18.37 2.39
CA VAL A 5 81.58 -18.20 2.65
C VAL A 5 80.87 -18.59 1.37
N ASP A 6 80.25 -19.76 1.41
CA ASP A 6 79.62 -20.39 0.26
C ASP A 6 78.35 -19.60 -0.09
N ALA A 7 78.48 -18.57 -0.91
CA ALA A 7 77.39 -17.70 -1.34
C ALA A 7 76.23 -18.48 -1.98
N ALA A 8 76.50 -19.68 -2.50
CA ALA A 8 75.49 -20.62 -3.00
C ALA A 8 74.55 -21.15 -1.90
N SER A 9 75.06 -21.39 -0.69
CA SER A 9 74.26 -21.89 0.44
C SER A 9 73.29 -20.82 0.98
N ALA A 10 73.75 -19.57 1.09
CA ALA A 10 72.92 -18.45 1.52
C ALA A 10 71.79 -18.14 0.51
N VAL A 11 72.06 -18.26 -0.80
CA VAL A 11 71.04 -18.08 -1.84
C VAL A 11 70.06 -19.27 -1.87
N ALA A 12 70.53 -20.49 -1.61
CA ALA A 12 69.69 -21.69 -1.55
C ALA A 12 68.67 -21.68 -0.40
N ASP A 13 68.98 -21.05 0.73
CA ASP A 13 68.06 -20.89 1.87
C ASP A 13 67.12 -19.68 1.73
N VAL A 14 67.56 -18.62 1.02
CA VAL A 14 66.76 -17.39 0.82
C VAL A 14 65.63 -17.59 -0.20
N VAL A 15 65.85 -18.37 -1.26
CA VAL A 15 64.84 -18.64 -2.29
C VAL A 15 63.56 -19.32 -1.75
N PRO A 16 63.62 -20.42 -0.97
CA PRO A 16 62.44 -21.04 -0.39
C PRO A 16 61.78 -20.17 0.68
N ALA A 17 62.53 -19.38 1.44
CA ALA A 17 61.98 -18.40 2.38
C ALA A 17 61.17 -17.31 1.65
N CYS A 18 61.70 -16.75 0.56
CA CYS A 18 60.99 -15.78 -0.28
C CYS A 18 59.74 -16.39 -0.93
N ALA A 19 59.82 -17.62 -1.44
CA ALA A 19 58.66 -18.33 -2.01
C ALA A 19 57.56 -18.53 -0.96
N THR A 20 57.92 -18.88 0.28
CA THR A 20 56.98 -19.06 1.40
C THR A 20 56.31 -17.74 1.76
N ILE A 21 57.05 -16.64 1.82
CA ILE A 21 56.51 -15.30 2.09
C ILE A 21 55.54 -14.87 1.00
N VAL A 22 55.90 -15.04 -0.28
CA VAL A 22 55.01 -14.69 -1.41
C VAL A 22 53.72 -15.52 -1.36
N THR A 23 53.83 -16.81 -1.08
CA THR A 23 52.67 -17.71 -0.97
C THR A 23 51.77 -17.32 0.21
N ALA A 24 52.36 -17.03 1.37
CA ALA A 24 51.62 -16.57 2.56
C ALA A 24 50.93 -15.22 2.32
N CYS A 25 51.61 -14.26 1.67
CA CYS A 25 51.03 -12.99 1.27
C CYS A 25 49.87 -13.17 0.28
N GLY A 26 50.03 -14.03 -0.73
CA GLY A 26 48.98 -14.36 -1.69
C GLY A 26 47.74 -14.96 -1.02
N PHE A 27 47.95 -15.87 -0.06
CA PHE A 27 46.88 -16.45 0.74
C PHE A 27 46.14 -15.41 1.60
N LEU A 28 46.86 -14.51 2.26
CA LEU A 28 46.25 -13.43 3.05
C LEU A 28 45.45 -12.45 2.19
N VAL A 29 45.94 -12.13 0.99
CA VAL A 29 45.19 -11.30 0.02
C VAL A 29 43.92 -12.03 -0.42
N ALA A 30 44.00 -13.32 -0.75
CA ALA A 30 42.84 -14.12 -1.14
C ALA A 30 41.78 -14.19 -0.03
N LEU A 31 42.19 -14.40 1.24
CA LEU A 31 41.28 -14.36 2.39
C LEU A 31 40.63 -12.99 2.57
N ARG A 32 41.37 -11.90 2.36
CA ARG A 32 40.83 -10.55 2.46
C ARG A 32 39.81 -10.25 1.37
N VAL A 33 40.03 -10.73 0.15
CA VAL A 33 39.07 -10.62 -0.96
C VAL A 33 37.82 -11.44 -0.65
N LEU A 34 37.97 -12.71 -0.26
CA LEU A 34 36.85 -13.58 0.07
C LEU A 34 35.98 -13.01 1.21
N THR A 35 36.61 -12.52 2.28
CA THR A 35 35.87 -11.90 3.40
C THR A 35 35.17 -10.61 2.99
N ARG A 36 35.74 -9.83 2.08
CA ARG A 36 35.10 -8.65 1.50
C ARG A 36 33.89 -9.04 0.64
N ASP A 37 34.00 -10.08 -0.18
CA ASP A 37 32.92 -10.56 -1.04
C ASP A 37 31.77 -11.15 -0.23
N VAL A 38 32.07 -11.94 0.81
CA VAL A 38 31.06 -12.46 1.74
C VAL A 38 30.34 -11.32 2.47
N ARG A 39 31.06 -10.25 2.86
CA ARG A 39 30.43 -9.06 3.47
C ARG A 39 29.53 -8.32 2.49
N HIS A 40 29.97 -8.10 1.25
CA HIS A 40 29.14 -7.46 0.22
C HIS A 40 27.91 -8.29 -0.13
N ALA A 41 28.08 -9.60 -0.29
CA ALA A 41 26.97 -10.54 -0.48
C ALA A 41 25.99 -10.51 0.70
N GLY A 42 26.51 -10.48 1.94
CA GLY A 42 25.70 -10.38 3.15
C GLY A 42 24.90 -9.08 3.22
N VAL A 43 25.49 -7.94 2.87
CA VAL A 43 24.79 -6.64 2.83
C VAL A 43 23.70 -6.65 1.76
N ARG A 44 24.01 -7.17 0.55
CA ARG A 44 23.03 -7.29 -0.53
C ARG A 44 21.84 -8.15 -0.14
N LEU A 45 22.08 -9.34 0.42
CA LEU A 45 21.03 -10.25 0.84
C LEU A 45 20.16 -9.66 1.96
N ARG A 46 20.74 -8.88 2.87
CA ARG A 46 19.96 -8.16 3.90
C ARG A 46 19.09 -7.07 3.27
N GLY A 47 19.63 -6.28 2.35
CA GLY A 47 18.85 -5.28 1.61
C GLY A 47 17.69 -5.89 0.84
N GLU A 48 17.94 -6.98 0.09
CA GLU A 48 16.90 -7.71 -0.65
C GLU A 48 15.83 -8.29 0.28
N ARG A 49 16.21 -8.80 1.46
CA ARG A 49 15.26 -9.29 2.48
C ARG A 49 14.43 -8.16 3.07
N GLU A 50 15.03 -7.04 3.43
CA GLU A 50 14.31 -5.88 3.96
C GLU A 50 13.31 -5.32 2.93
N GLU A 51 13.70 -5.26 1.65
CA GLU A 51 12.79 -4.87 0.57
C GLU A 51 11.65 -5.88 0.39
N ALA A 52 11.94 -7.17 0.41
CA ALA A 52 10.92 -8.21 0.31
C ALA A 52 9.93 -8.15 1.50
N GLU A 53 10.42 -7.95 2.72
CA GLU A 53 9.59 -7.76 3.91
C GLU A 53 8.72 -6.51 3.81
N ARG A 54 9.26 -5.39 3.32
CA ARG A 54 8.48 -4.17 3.10
C ARG A 54 7.36 -4.42 2.09
N ARG A 55 7.65 -5.04 0.95
CA ARG A 55 6.64 -5.40 -0.06
C ARG A 55 5.56 -6.32 0.51
N LEU A 56 5.95 -7.31 1.31
CA LEU A 56 5.01 -8.21 1.96
C LEU A 56 4.09 -7.45 2.94
N ARG A 57 4.65 -6.59 3.80
CA ARG A 57 3.86 -5.76 4.73
C ARG A 57 2.89 -4.84 3.99
N GLU A 58 3.32 -4.22 2.91
CA GLU A 58 2.45 -3.39 2.07
C GLU A 58 1.35 -4.20 1.39
N GLN A 59 1.67 -5.42 0.92
CA GLN A 59 0.69 -6.31 0.30
C GLN A 59 -0.35 -6.80 1.31
N ASP A 60 0.09 -7.17 2.53
CA ASP A 60 -0.79 -7.57 3.62
C ASP A 60 -1.71 -6.43 4.04
N ALA A 61 -1.18 -5.21 4.18
CA ALA A 61 -1.99 -4.02 4.47
C ALA A 61 -3.06 -3.81 3.39
N ARG A 62 -2.67 -3.80 2.11
CA ARG A 62 -3.62 -3.70 0.99
C ARG A 62 -4.65 -4.83 0.96
N SER A 63 -4.26 -6.04 1.36
CA SER A 63 -5.16 -7.18 1.43
C SER A 63 -6.18 -7.02 2.56
N ARG A 64 -5.75 -6.59 3.74
CA ARG A 64 -6.64 -6.29 4.87
C ARG A 64 -7.61 -5.15 4.55
N ASP A 65 -7.13 -4.10 3.90
CA ASP A 65 -7.97 -2.98 3.48
C ASP A 65 -9.05 -3.42 2.50
N ARG A 66 -8.68 -4.21 1.47
CA ARG A 66 -9.65 -4.78 0.53
C ARG A 66 -10.66 -5.67 1.23
N HIS A 67 -10.21 -6.58 2.09
CA HIS A 67 -11.09 -7.48 2.81
C HIS A 67 -12.06 -6.73 3.74
N GLY A 68 -11.57 -5.74 4.48
CA GLY A 68 -12.40 -4.88 5.33
C GLY A 68 -13.45 -4.11 4.53
N ARG A 69 -13.08 -3.62 3.35
CA ARG A 69 -13.99 -2.95 2.43
C ARG A 69 -15.07 -3.89 1.89
N ASP A 70 -14.69 -5.09 1.47
CA ASP A 70 -15.64 -6.08 0.95
C ASP A 70 -16.65 -6.50 2.03
N LEU A 71 -16.18 -6.75 3.25
CA LEU A 71 -17.04 -7.03 4.40
C LEU A 71 -18.04 -5.89 4.68
N LEU A 72 -17.58 -4.64 4.55
CA LEU A 72 -18.43 -3.48 4.76
C LEU A 72 -19.49 -3.35 3.65
N VAL A 73 -19.13 -3.62 2.39
CA VAL A 73 -20.09 -3.67 1.28
C VAL A 73 -21.18 -4.70 1.55
N ASP A 74 -20.81 -5.89 2.03
CA ASP A 74 -21.77 -6.95 2.34
C ASP A 74 -22.71 -6.56 3.49
N HIS A 75 -22.19 -5.90 4.54
CA HIS A 75 -23.02 -5.40 5.63
C HIS A 75 -23.96 -4.29 5.18
N LEU A 76 -23.49 -3.36 4.35
CA LEU A 76 -24.34 -2.28 3.80
C LEU A 76 -25.45 -2.82 2.91
N ARG A 77 -25.16 -3.81 2.06
CA ARG A 77 -26.18 -4.48 1.25
C ARG A 77 -27.24 -5.12 2.14
N ARG A 78 -26.81 -5.89 3.14
CA ARG A 78 -27.73 -6.53 4.09
C ARG A 78 -28.62 -5.52 4.81
N VAL A 79 -28.05 -4.42 5.31
CA VAL A 79 -28.83 -3.38 5.99
C VAL A 79 -29.79 -2.69 5.01
N GLY A 80 -29.35 -2.45 3.77
CA GLY A 80 -30.20 -1.91 2.70
C GLY A 80 -31.39 -2.82 2.38
N ASP A 81 -31.17 -4.13 2.26
CA ASP A 81 -32.22 -5.12 2.03
C ASP A 81 -33.23 -5.15 3.18
N LEU A 82 -32.75 -5.13 4.43
CA LEU A 82 -33.61 -5.08 5.63
C LEU A 82 -34.42 -3.79 5.71
N TYR A 83 -33.84 -2.67 5.30
CA TYR A 83 -34.55 -1.39 5.24
C TYR A 83 -35.62 -1.40 4.13
N ALA A 84 -35.33 -2.01 2.98
CA ALA A 84 -36.33 -2.21 1.93
C ALA A 84 -37.46 -3.13 2.39
N GLU A 85 -37.16 -4.22 3.11
CA GLU A 85 -38.16 -5.09 3.75
C GLU A 85 -39.04 -4.31 4.73
N TYR A 86 -38.43 -3.44 5.55
CA TYR A 86 -39.15 -2.57 6.47
C TYR A 86 -40.14 -1.66 5.72
N LEU A 87 -39.68 -0.97 4.68
CA LEU A 87 -40.52 -0.05 3.90
C LEU A 87 -41.65 -0.77 3.16
N ALA A 88 -41.37 -1.93 2.56
CA ALA A 88 -42.40 -2.74 1.90
C ALA A 88 -43.45 -3.25 2.90
N ALA A 89 -43.04 -3.59 4.13
CA ALA A 89 -43.95 -3.99 5.18
C ALA A 89 -44.79 -2.82 5.71
N GLU A 90 -44.19 -1.63 5.80
CA GLU A 90 -44.86 -0.36 6.16
C GLU A 90 -45.93 0.00 5.12
N GLU A 91 -45.60 -0.06 3.83
CA GLU A 91 -46.53 0.21 2.71
C GLU A 91 -47.69 -0.79 2.68
N SER A 92 -47.42 -2.06 2.96
CA SER A 92 -48.43 -3.13 2.98
C SER A 92 -49.18 -3.27 4.31
N LEU A 93 -48.96 -2.36 5.28
CA LEU A 93 -49.55 -2.38 6.63
C LEU A 93 -49.37 -3.73 7.36
N ALA A 94 -48.30 -4.46 7.04
CA ALA A 94 -48.02 -5.78 7.58
C ALA A 94 -47.19 -5.67 8.85
N ALA A 95 -47.82 -5.23 9.95
CA ALA A 95 -47.17 -4.89 11.21
C ALA A 95 -46.19 -5.96 11.74
N GLY A 96 -46.53 -7.24 11.63
CA GLY A 96 -45.64 -8.34 12.06
C GLY A 96 -44.34 -8.44 11.24
N ARG A 97 -44.41 -8.20 9.92
CA ARG A 97 -43.23 -8.17 9.04
C ARG A 97 -42.40 -6.91 9.27
N GLN A 98 -43.06 -5.78 9.51
CA GLN A 98 -42.40 -4.51 9.80
C GLN A 98 -41.60 -4.59 11.12
N ALA A 99 -42.20 -5.14 12.18
CA ALA A 99 -41.53 -5.35 13.45
C ALA A 99 -40.33 -6.30 13.33
N LEU A 100 -40.46 -7.38 12.55
CA LEU A 100 -39.35 -8.31 12.29
C LEU A 100 -38.20 -7.64 11.52
N ALA A 101 -38.51 -6.86 10.48
CA ALA A 101 -37.50 -6.13 9.72
C ALA A 101 -36.78 -5.09 10.60
N LEU A 102 -37.52 -4.34 11.42
CA LEU A 102 -36.95 -3.41 12.39
C LEU A 102 -36.05 -4.11 13.41
N HIS A 103 -36.48 -5.26 13.94
CA HIS A 103 -35.65 -6.04 14.87
C HIS A 103 -34.35 -6.51 14.21
N ARG A 104 -34.39 -6.96 12.96
CA ARG A 104 -33.19 -7.32 12.20
C ARG A 104 -32.28 -6.12 11.96
N LEU A 105 -32.84 -4.93 11.68
CA LEU A 105 -32.08 -3.68 11.59
C LEU A 105 -31.40 -3.34 12.92
N GLN A 106 -32.07 -3.51 14.07
CA GLN A 106 -31.48 -3.30 15.39
C GLN A 106 -30.26 -4.18 15.65
N VAL A 107 -30.20 -5.37 15.06
CA VAL A 107 -29.05 -6.28 15.16
C VAL A 107 -27.92 -5.90 14.21
N HIS A 108 -28.23 -5.56 12.95
CA HIS A 108 -27.23 -5.37 11.90
C HIS A 108 -26.72 -3.94 11.74
N LEU A 109 -27.51 -2.93 12.11
CA LEU A 109 -27.14 -1.53 11.93
C LEU A 109 -26.02 -1.06 12.87
N PRO A 110 -25.92 -1.51 14.15
CA PRO A 110 -24.85 -1.09 15.05
C PRO A 110 -23.44 -1.43 14.58
N VAL A 111 -23.26 -2.54 13.85
CA VAL A 111 -21.94 -2.98 13.38
C VAL A 111 -21.43 -2.18 12.17
N VAL A 112 -22.31 -1.45 11.48
CA VAL A 112 -21.91 -0.60 10.37
C VAL A 112 -21.34 0.72 10.91
N PRO A 113 -20.16 1.17 10.46
CA PRO A 113 -19.61 2.45 10.89
C PRO A 113 -20.57 3.61 10.61
N GLY A 114 -20.57 4.62 11.49
CA GLY A 114 -21.53 5.70 11.46
C GLY A 114 -21.51 6.50 10.15
N ARG A 115 -20.33 6.59 9.52
CA ARG A 115 -20.11 7.25 8.23
C ARG A 115 -20.98 6.70 7.09
N TYR A 116 -21.33 5.42 7.12
CA TYR A 116 -21.96 4.76 5.97
C TYR A 116 -23.48 4.61 6.07
N CYS A 117 -24.06 4.82 7.25
CA CYS A 117 -25.49 4.68 7.53
C CYS A 117 -25.99 5.75 8.52
N SER A 118 -25.46 6.97 8.43
CA SER A 118 -25.71 8.03 9.41
C SER A 118 -27.20 8.39 9.51
N LEU A 119 -27.90 8.48 8.38
CA LEU A 119 -29.32 8.86 8.32
C LEU A 119 -30.22 7.72 8.79
N LEU A 120 -29.89 6.48 8.44
CA LEU A 120 -30.65 5.31 8.88
C LEU A 120 -30.52 5.13 10.40
N LYS A 121 -29.31 5.31 10.95
CA LYS A 121 -29.08 5.31 12.39
C LYS A 121 -29.89 6.43 13.06
N LEU A 122 -29.89 7.63 12.47
CA LEU A 122 -30.63 8.78 13.00
C LEU A 122 -32.13 8.52 13.03
N ARG A 123 -32.70 8.02 11.93
CA ARG A 123 -34.14 7.74 11.81
C ARG A 123 -34.66 6.78 12.87
N PHE A 124 -33.90 5.73 13.15
CA PHE A 124 -34.34 4.66 14.06
C PHE A 124 -33.75 4.75 15.47
N ASP A 125 -32.88 5.72 15.73
CA ASP A 125 -32.12 5.84 16.98
C ASP A 125 -31.38 4.54 17.35
N ILE A 126 -30.72 3.92 16.36
CA ILE A 126 -30.02 2.64 16.53
C ILE A 126 -28.52 2.86 16.34
N GLY A 127 -27.72 2.44 17.33
CA GLY A 127 -26.26 2.42 17.20
C GLY A 127 -25.67 3.81 16.91
N GLN A 128 -26.28 4.85 17.50
CA GLN A 128 -25.81 6.21 17.44
C GLN A 128 -24.40 6.33 18.01
N SER A 129 -23.59 7.13 17.34
CA SER A 129 -22.21 7.41 17.68
C SER A 129 -21.89 8.85 17.30
N SER A 130 -20.87 9.42 17.93
CA SER A 130 -20.38 10.75 17.54
C SER A 130 -19.94 10.82 16.08
N GLU A 131 -19.58 9.69 15.44
CA GLU A 131 -19.30 9.61 14.02
C GLU A 131 -20.57 9.73 13.17
N SER A 132 -21.63 8.97 13.49
CA SER A 132 -22.90 9.02 12.76
C SER A 132 -23.57 10.39 12.89
N GLU A 133 -23.54 10.99 14.08
CA GLU A 133 -24.09 12.34 14.30
C GLU A 133 -23.35 13.39 13.46
N ARG A 134 -22.02 13.35 13.43
CA ARG A 134 -21.21 14.27 12.64
C ARG A 134 -21.43 14.07 11.14
N GLU A 135 -21.53 12.84 10.68
CA GLU A 135 -21.79 12.56 9.26
C GLU A 135 -23.21 12.98 8.85
N ALA A 136 -24.21 12.69 9.68
CA ALA A 136 -25.56 13.17 9.46
C ALA A 136 -25.57 14.70 9.39
N ALA A 137 -24.96 15.39 10.36
CA ALA A 137 -24.85 16.84 10.35
C ALA A 137 -24.12 17.39 9.10
N ARG A 138 -23.05 16.72 8.62
CA ARG A 138 -22.37 17.09 7.37
C ARG A 138 -23.30 16.95 6.15
N ARG A 139 -24.04 15.85 6.06
CA ARG A 139 -25.00 15.61 4.97
C ARG A 139 -26.15 16.61 5.02
N PHE A 140 -26.59 17.00 6.21
CA PHE A 140 -27.60 18.05 6.38
C PHE A 140 -27.06 19.47 6.21
N ALA A 141 -25.74 19.71 6.28
CA ALA A 141 -25.19 20.99 5.85
C ALA A 141 -25.40 21.24 4.34
N LEU A 142 -25.66 20.18 3.55
CA LEU A 142 -26.13 20.28 2.17
C LEU A 142 -27.65 20.51 2.06
N HIS A 143 -28.39 20.36 3.16
CA HIS A 143 -29.85 20.43 3.24
C HIS A 143 -30.27 21.31 4.43
N ASP A 144 -30.22 22.63 4.28
CA ASP A 144 -30.68 23.75 5.15
C ASP A 144 -30.88 23.58 6.70
N ARG A 145 -31.43 22.49 7.25
CA ARG A 145 -31.49 22.15 8.68
C ARG A 145 -31.49 20.63 8.94
N LEU A 146 -30.96 20.23 10.11
CA LEU A 146 -31.12 18.88 10.68
C LEU A 146 -32.61 18.58 10.90
N PRO A 147 -33.20 17.59 10.22
CA PRO A 147 -34.56 17.15 10.46
C PRO A 147 -34.63 16.37 11.78
N SER A 148 -35.77 16.44 12.45
CA SER A 148 -36.12 15.46 13.47
C SER A 148 -35.99 14.03 12.89
N PRO A 149 -35.62 13.02 13.69
CA PRO A 149 -35.48 11.63 13.22
C PRO A 149 -36.64 11.12 12.34
N GLU A 150 -37.86 11.50 12.70
CA GLU A 150 -39.11 11.15 11.98
C GLU A 150 -39.22 11.78 10.59
N LEU A 151 -38.52 12.89 10.35
CA LEU A 151 -38.53 13.65 9.10
C LEU A 151 -37.41 13.20 8.13
N VAL A 152 -36.57 12.24 8.53
CA VAL A 152 -35.55 11.68 7.64
C VAL A 152 -36.25 10.90 6.52
N SER A 153 -36.27 11.47 5.31
CA SER A 153 -36.96 10.85 4.19
C SER A 153 -36.29 9.53 3.74
N PRO A 154 -37.06 8.54 3.28
CA PRO A 154 -36.49 7.33 2.67
C PRO A 154 -35.57 7.62 1.48
N GLN A 155 -35.88 8.66 0.70
CA GLN A 155 -35.09 9.08 -0.46
C GLN A 155 -33.68 9.50 -0.05
N TRP A 156 -33.54 10.25 1.04
CA TRP A 156 -32.21 10.65 1.55
C TRP A 156 -31.41 9.45 2.05
N ILE A 157 -32.07 8.51 2.72
CA ILE A 157 -31.44 7.27 3.16
C ILE A 157 -30.92 6.49 1.94
N TYR A 158 -31.75 6.30 0.91
CA TYR A 158 -31.32 5.62 -0.32
C TYR A 158 -30.16 6.34 -1.02
N GLN A 159 -30.20 7.66 -1.06
CA GLN A 159 -29.12 8.44 -1.63
C GLN A 159 -27.81 8.20 -0.87
N GLU A 160 -27.82 8.32 0.47
CA GLU A 160 -26.65 8.01 1.31
C GLU A 160 -26.12 6.59 1.05
N PHE A 161 -27.00 5.59 1.07
CA PHE A 161 -26.60 4.21 0.81
C PHE A 161 -25.95 4.05 -0.56
N SER A 162 -26.52 4.65 -1.60
CA SER A 162 -26.03 4.52 -2.97
C SER A 162 -24.66 5.20 -3.15
N GLU A 163 -24.45 6.36 -2.53
CA GLU A 163 -23.16 7.09 -2.56
C GLU A 163 -22.08 6.29 -1.83
N ASN A 164 -22.41 5.79 -0.64
CA ASN A 164 -21.49 5.03 0.19
C ASN A 164 -21.12 3.68 -0.44
N LEU A 165 -22.08 2.99 -1.05
CA LEU A 165 -21.81 1.77 -1.82
C LEU A 165 -20.95 2.04 -3.05
N ARG A 166 -21.20 3.12 -3.80
CA ARG A 166 -20.36 3.50 -4.96
C ARG A 166 -18.93 3.83 -4.57
N GLU A 167 -18.75 4.55 -3.46
CA GLU A 167 -17.43 4.84 -2.91
C GLU A 167 -16.68 3.55 -2.56
N LEU A 168 -17.33 2.65 -1.82
CA LEU A 168 -16.71 1.40 -1.39
C LEU A 168 -16.43 0.43 -2.55
N MET A 169 -17.32 0.38 -3.53
CA MET A 169 -17.09 -0.40 -4.76
C MET A 169 -16.02 0.24 -5.66
N GLY A 170 -15.59 1.48 -5.37
CA GLY A 170 -14.58 2.20 -6.14
C GLY A 170 -15.08 2.65 -7.52
N VAL A 171 -16.40 2.78 -7.69
CA VAL A 171 -17.02 3.22 -8.95
C VAL A 171 -16.70 4.68 -9.25
N ASP A 172 -16.59 5.50 -8.20
CA ASP A 172 -16.25 6.93 -8.28
C ASP A 172 -14.78 7.20 -7.89
N ALA A 173 -13.95 6.15 -7.73
CA ALA A 173 -12.54 6.35 -7.42
C ALA A 173 -11.82 6.96 -8.64
N PRO A 174 -11.15 8.12 -8.52
CA PRO A 174 -10.36 8.64 -9.62
C PRO A 174 -9.33 7.56 -10.00
N ALA A 175 -9.23 7.27 -11.30
CA ALA A 175 -8.31 6.27 -11.83
C ALA A 175 -6.94 6.41 -11.14
N PRO A 176 -6.31 5.30 -10.69
CA PRO A 176 -5.04 5.38 -9.98
C PRO A 176 -4.09 6.16 -10.87
N ARG A 177 -3.70 7.37 -10.41
CA ARG A 177 -2.71 8.19 -11.10
C ARG A 177 -1.47 7.30 -11.21
N ARG A 178 -1.20 6.78 -12.41
CA ARG A 178 0.04 6.08 -12.69
C ARG A 178 1.15 6.97 -12.15
N PRO A 179 2.09 6.43 -11.34
CA PRO A 179 3.24 7.23 -10.95
C PRO A 179 3.81 7.82 -12.23
N ALA A 180 3.94 9.14 -12.28
CA ALA A 180 4.53 9.81 -13.42
C ALA A 180 5.86 9.08 -13.67
N ARG A 181 5.96 8.41 -14.83
CA ARG A 181 7.27 7.91 -15.28
C ARG A 181 8.20 9.11 -15.15
N PRO A 182 9.35 8.99 -14.47
CA PRO A 182 10.31 10.09 -14.44
C PRO A 182 10.55 10.46 -15.91
N SER A 183 10.10 11.67 -16.27
CA SER A 183 10.36 12.26 -17.57
C SER A 183 11.86 12.19 -17.74
N GLY A 184 12.29 11.42 -18.75
CA GLY A 184 13.66 10.98 -18.90
C GLY A 184 14.64 12.11 -18.61
N GLY A 185 15.42 11.94 -17.55
CA GLY A 185 16.64 12.71 -17.36
C GLY A 185 17.44 12.62 -18.64
N ALA A 186 17.95 13.77 -19.10
CA ALA A 186 18.71 13.89 -20.34
C ALA A 186 19.71 12.75 -20.46
N SER A 187 19.44 11.82 -21.37
CA SER A 187 20.31 10.67 -21.61
C SER A 187 21.65 11.19 -22.12
N LEU A 188 22.72 10.84 -21.40
CA LEU A 188 24.12 11.09 -21.77
C LEU A 188 24.42 10.63 -23.22
N VAL A 189 23.68 9.63 -23.70
CA VAL A 189 23.75 9.12 -25.09
C VAL A 189 23.25 10.14 -26.11
N GLY A 190 22.23 10.95 -25.76
CA GLY A 190 21.74 12.05 -26.61
C GLY A 190 22.69 13.25 -26.65
N MET A 191 23.42 13.48 -25.55
CA MET A 191 24.41 14.56 -25.44
C MET A 191 25.68 14.23 -26.24
N LEU A 192 26.15 12.98 -26.20
CA LEU A 192 27.32 12.52 -26.95
C LEU A 192 27.09 12.50 -28.47
N ARG A 193 25.85 12.33 -28.94
CA ARG A 193 25.51 12.46 -30.38
C ARG A 193 25.61 13.88 -30.92
N ARG A 194 25.56 14.93 -30.07
CA ARG A 194 25.71 16.33 -30.50
C ARG A 194 27.17 16.78 -30.63
N LEU A 195 28.11 16.08 -30.00
CA LEU A 195 29.54 16.43 -30.02
C LEU A 195 30.33 15.79 -31.16
N GLY A 196 29.71 14.93 -31.98
CA GLY A 196 30.41 14.15 -33.01
C GLY A 196 30.20 14.59 -34.47
N ARG A 197 29.61 15.76 -34.75
CA ARG A 197 29.47 16.24 -36.15
C ARG A 197 30.56 17.26 -36.50
N PRO A 198 31.52 16.94 -37.38
CA PRO A 198 32.41 17.94 -37.94
C PRO A 198 31.59 18.88 -38.84
N ARG A 199 31.72 20.19 -38.61
CA ARG A 199 31.27 21.22 -39.56
C ARG A 199 32.19 21.13 -40.78
N ILE A 200 31.67 20.59 -41.88
CA ILE A 200 32.28 20.81 -43.19
C ILE A 200 31.94 22.26 -43.57
N SER A 201 32.99 23.06 -43.67
CA SER A 201 32.98 24.40 -44.22
C SER A 201 33.06 24.27 -45.73
N ASP A 202 31.98 24.53 -46.45
CA ASP A 202 32.06 24.78 -47.89
C ASP A 202 31.95 26.28 -48.12
N SER A 203 33.08 26.85 -48.53
CA SER A 203 33.17 28.14 -49.20
C SER A 203 32.82 27.96 -50.67
N MET A 204 31.77 28.64 -51.13
CA MET A 204 31.70 29.37 -52.40
C MET A 204 30.71 30.51 -52.26
#